data_AF-A0A6G1EZP1-F1
#
_entry.id   AF-A0A6G1EZP1-F1
#
_cell.length_a   1.000
_cell.length_b   1.000
_cell.length_c   1.000
_cell.angle_alpha   90.00
_cell.angle_beta   90.00
_cell.angle_gamma   90.00
#
_symmetry.space_group_name_H-M   'P 1'
#
loop_
_entity.id
_entity.type
_entity.pdbx_description
1 polymer ?
#
loop_
_entity_poly.entity_id
_entity_poly.type
_entity_poly.pdbx_seq_one_letter_code
_entity_poly.pdbx_strand_id
1 'polypeptide(L)'
;MLPLDTVGPGGQLARARALAASLMALRSAGVEGVMVDVWWGVVEREGPGRYDWEAYGELVRMVERAGLRLQMVMSFHQCGGNVGDSCNIPLPAWVVEEMSSNPDIVYTDRSGHRNPEYISLGCDALPVLKGRTPIQVYSDYMRSFRDTFRDYLGNVIVEIQVGLGPCGELRYPSYPEANGTWRFPGIGEFQCYDKYMRASLQAAAEAAGHEEWGRGGPHDAGEYKQFPEETGFFRRDGTWSTEYGRFFLEWYSGMLLEHGDRVLAAAEAVFRGTGAALSAKVAGIHWHYRTRSHAAELTAGYYNTRHRDGYAPIAAMLARRGAVLNFTCMEMRDEQQPEHAGCSPELLVQQVRAAARAARVGLAGENALERYDESAFAQVVATAASAGLGAFTYLRMNKKLFDGDNWRQFVSFVKAMADGGERAALPSCDTEQSDLYVGFLDAAAKEKREPEAEAAAAAV
;
A
#
# COMPACT_ATOMS: atom_id res chain seq x y z
N MET A 1 -4.23 -9.47 3.68
CA MET A 1 -3.07 -9.23 4.60
C MET A 1 -3.37 -9.80 5.98
N LEU A 2 -2.41 -10.48 6.61
CA LEU A 2 -2.45 -10.92 8.01
C LEU A 2 -2.26 -9.71 8.97
N PRO A 3 -2.55 -9.81 10.28
CA PRO A 3 -2.25 -8.76 11.27
C PRO A 3 -0.79 -8.29 11.22
N LEU A 4 -0.53 -7.01 11.46
CA LEU A 4 0.83 -6.43 11.47
C LEU A 4 1.76 -7.12 12.48
N ASP A 5 1.21 -7.54 13.61
CA ASP A 5 1.90 -8.22 14.71
C ASP A 5 1.86 -9.76 14.60
N THR A 6 1.59 -10.31 13.40
CA THR A 6 1.55 -11.78 13.19
C THR A 6 2.82 -12.44 13.71
N VAL A 7 3.98 -11.86 13.43
CA VAL A 7 5.22 -12.14 14.16
C VAL A 7 5.54 -10.89 14.97
N GLY A 8 5.50 -11.01 16.30
CA GLY A 8 5.71 -9.88 17.20
C GLY A 8 7.17 -9.42 17.27
N PRO A 9 7.44 -8.28 17.93
CA PRO A 9 8.78 -7.70 18.06
C PRO A 9 9.83 -8.67 18.64
N GLY A 10 9.40 -9.61 19.49
CA GLY A 10 10.26 -10.60 20.11
C GLY A 10 10.64 -11.77 19.19
N GLY A 11 10.12 -11.83 17.96
CA GLY A 11 10.37 -12.94 17.04
C GLY A 11 9.50 -14.18 17.30
N GLN A 12 8.33 -14.02 17.93
CA GLN A 12 7.38 -15.11 18.14
C GLN A 12 6.09 -14.91 17.35
N LEU A 13 5.49 -16.03 16.93
CA LEU A 13 4.19 -16.03 16.25
C LEU A 13 3.07 -15.66 17.24
N ALA A 14 2.36 -14.57 16.97
CA ALA A 14 1.27 -14.10 17.82
C ALA A 14 0.01 -14.95 17.60
N ARG A 15 -0.63 -15.34 18.71
CA ARG A 15 -1.96 -15.98 18.73
C ARG A 15 -2.09 -17.17 17.76
N ALA A 16 -1.08 -18.04 17.69
CA ALA A 16 -0.97 -19.14 16.73
C ALA A 16 -2.26 -19.99 16.55
N ARG A 17 -2.96 -20.32 17.65
CA ARG A 17 -4.23 -21.07 17.58
C ARG A 17 -5.34 -20.30 16.87
N ALA A 18 -5.51 -19.01 17.18
CA ALA A 18 -6.50 -18.16 16.54
C ALA A 18 -6.14 -17.93 15.07
N LEU A 19 -4.85 -17.71 14.78
CA LEU A 19 -4.35 -17.59 13.42
C LEU A 19 -4.65 -18.84 12.59
N ALA A 20 -4.40 -20.04 13.12
CA ALA A 20 -4.74 -21.29 12.44
C ALA A 20 -6.24 -21.39 12.09
N ALA A 21 -7.12 -21.04 13.03
CA ALA A 21 -8.56 -21.02 12.79
C ALA A 21 -8.96 -19.98 11.73
N SER A 22 -8.39 -18.78 11.77
CA SER A 22 -8.61 -17.74 10.77
C SER A 22 -8.15 -18.15 9.38
N LEU A 23 -6.99 -18.81 9.24
CA LEU A 23 -6.50 -19.32 7.96
C LEU A 23 -7.45 -20.36 7.36
N MET A 24 -7.97 -21.29 8.19
CA MET A 24 -8.97 -22.26 7.74
C MET A 24 -10.28 -21.59 7.31
N ALA A 25 -10.74 -20.57 8.04
CA ALA A 25 -11.94 -19.82 7.68
C ALA A 25 -11.77 -19.08 6.34
N LEU A 26 -10.62 -18.42 6.13
CA LEU A 26 -10.29 -17.77 4.86
C LEU A 26 -10.25 -18.76 3.70
N ARG A 27 -9.61 -19.92 3.88
CA ARG A 27 -9.60 -20.97 2.86
C ARG A 27 -11.03 -21.42 2.51
N SER A 28 -11.87 -21.66 3.51
CA SER A 28 -13.28 -22.06 3.31
C SER A 28 -14.11 -20.97 2.61
N ALA A 29 -13.73 -19.70 2.74
CA ALA A 29 -14.35 -18.58 2.03
C ALA A 29 -13.93 -18.48 0.55
N GLY A 30 -12.98 -19.30 0.09
CA GLY A 30 -12.45 -19.24 -1.28
C GLY A 30 -11.25 -18.32 -1.45
N VAL A 31 -10.65 -17.82 -0.36
CA VAL A 31 -9.43 -17.01 -0.43
C VAL A 31 -8.28 -17.87 -0.95
N GLU A 32 -7.54 -17.35 -1.93
CA GLU A 32 -6.43 -18.07 -2.58
C GLU A 32 -5.15 -18.08 -1.72
N GLY A 33 -4.89 -17.00 -1.00
CA GLY A 33 -3.69 -16.85 -0.20
C GLY A 33 -3.74 -15.68 0.77
N VAL A 34 -2.67 -15.52 1.54
CA VAL A 34 -2.50 -14.43 2.49
C VAL A 34 -1.18 -13.70 2.23
N MET A 35 -1.09 -12.46 2.70
CA MET A 35 0.13 -11.65 2.63
C MET A 35 0.59 -11.30 4.05
N VAL A 36 1.90 -11.37 4.31
CA VAL A 36 2.51 -11.02 5.60
C VAL A 36 3.74 -10.15 5.44
N ASP A 37 3.89 -9.18 6.34
CA ASP A 37 5.09 -8.37 6.51
C ASP A 37 6.21 -9.20 7.14
N VAL A 38 7.40 -9.20 6.52
CA VAL A 38 8.60 -9.88 7.01
C VAL A 38 9.57 -8.84 7.55
N TRP A 39 9.31 -8.41 8.77
CA TRP A 39 9.98 -7.28 9.42
C TRP A 39 11.49 -7.47 9.58
N TRP A 40 12.26 -6.59 8.94
CA TRP A 40 13.72 -6.58 9.05
C TRP A 40 14.18 -6.45 10.51
N GLY A 41 13.55 -5.56 11.27
CA GLY A 41 13.84 -5.34 12.69
C GLY A 41 13.57 -6.52 13.61
N VAL A 42 12.78 -7.51 13.17
CA VAL A 42 12.52 -8.73 13.94
C VAL A 42 13.51 -9.83 13.58
N VAL A 43 13.78 -10.00 12.29
CA VAL A 43 14.60 -11.11 11.78
C VAL A 43 16.08 -10.86 12.02
N GLU A 44 16.60 -9.66 11.79
CA GLU A 44 18.03 -9.32 12.00
C GLU A 44 18.25 -8.58 13.33
N ARG A 45 17.42 -8.89 14.35
CA ARG A 45 17.42 -8.19 15.64
C ARG A 45 18.69 -8.41 16.48
N GLU A 46 19.31 -9.57 16.32
CA GLU A 46 20.48 -10.01 17.10
C GLU A 46 21.81 -9.42 16.60
N GLY A 47 21.78 -8.67 15.50
CA GLY A 47 22.91 -7.97 14.93
C GLY A 47 23.16 -8.27 13.45
N PRO A 48 24.12 -7.56 12.83
CA PRO A 48 24.46 -7.71 11.42
C PRO A 48 24.69 -9.17 11.00
N GLY A 49 23.94 -9.66 10.02
CA GLY A 49 24.05 -11.01 9.45
C GLY A 49 23.51 -12.13 10.34
N ARG A 50 22.88 -11.81 11.48
CA ARG A 50 22.29 -12.79 12.40
C ARG A 50 20.77 -12.84 12.20
N TYR A 51 20.34 -13.67 11.26
CA TYR A 51 18.94 -13.82 10.87
C TYR A 51 18.24 -14.92 11.66
N ASP A 52 17.11 -14.59 12.27
CA ASP A 52 16.19 -15.55 12.89
C ASP A 52 14.86 -15.62 12.11
N TRP A 53 14.64 -16.77 11.48
CA TRP A 53 13.49 -17.05 10.64
C TRP A 53 12.46 -17.99 11.30
N GLU A 54 12.66 -18.38 12.55
CA GLU A 54 11.91 -19.50 13.18
C GLU A 54 10.39 -19.28 13.14
N ALA A 55 9.91 -18.13 13.61
CA ALA A 55 8.48 -17.81 13.63
C ALA A 55 7.87 -17.68 12.22
N TYR A 56 8.62 -17.14 11.25
CA TYR A 56 8.17 -17.11 9.85
C TYR A 56 8.15 -18.53 9.25
N GLY A 57 9.09 -19.40 9.64
CA GLY A 57 9.07 -20.83 9.30
C GLY A 57 7.89 -21.59 9.88
N GLU A 58 7.44 -21.25 11.09
CA GLU A 58 6.19 -21.77 11.64
C GLU A 58 4.98 -21.27 10.84
N LEU A 59 4.94 -19.98 10.51
CA LEU A 59 3.87 -19.37 9.72
C LEU A 59 3.75 -20.00 8.33
N VAL A 60 4.84 -20.17 7.59
CA VAL A 60 4.86 -20.79 6.26
C VAL A 60 4.25 -22.20 6.32
N ARG A 61 4.66 -23.01 7.30
CA ARG A 61 4.09 -24.35 7.51
C ARG A 61 2.61 -24.32 7.88
N MET A 62 2.15 -23.30 8.62
CA MET A 62 0.73 -23.13 8.92
C MET A 62 -0.10 -22.78 7.68
N VAL A 63 0.40 -21.88 6.85
CA VAL A 63 -0.26 -21.45 5.61
C VAL A 63 -0.30 -22.61 4.60
N GLU A 64 0.79 -23.36 4.46
CA GLU A 64 0.85 -24.59 3.66
C GLU A 64 -0.19 -25.63 4.11
N ARG A 65 -0.26 -25.94 5.42
CA ARG A 65 -1.26 -26.87 5.97
C ARG A 65 -2.70 -26.42 5.75
N ALA A 66 -2.94 -25.10 5.70
CA ALA A 66 -4.25 -24.55 5.39
C ALA A 66 -4.58 -24.60 3.88
N GLY A 67 -3.63 -25.00 3.02
CA GLY A 67 -3.81 -25.04 1.57
C GLY A 67 -3.89 -23.66 0.93
N LEU A 68 -3.27 -22.65 1.54
CA LEU A 68 -3.24 -21.27 1.08
C LEU A 68 -1.87 -20.95 0.46
N ARG A 69 -1.86 -19.98 -0.46
CA ARG A 69 -0.62 -19.35 -0.94
C ARG A 69 -0.18 -18.23 -0.01
N LEU A 70 1.09 -17.85 -0.11
CA LEU A 70 1.72 -16.82 0.72
C LEU A 70 2.46 -15.80 -0.14
N GLN A 71 2.14 -14.53 0.08
CA GLN A 71 2.93 -13.39 -0.37
C GLN A 71 3.73 -12.86 0.82
N MET A 72 5.04 -12.68 0.67
CA MET A 72 5.92 -12.25 1.76
C MET A 72 6.57 -10.91 1.42
N VAL A 73 6.34 -9.91 2.26
CA VAL A 73 6.87 -8.55 2.04
C VAL A 73 8.22 -8.43 2.73
N MET A 74 9.27 -8.08 1.98
CA MET A 74 10.58 -7.75 2.54
C MET A 74 10.49 -6.35 3.17
N SER A 75 10.02 -6.30 4.42
CA SER A 75 9.67 -5.06 5.12
C SER A 75 10.92 -4.41 5.72
N PHE A 76 11.68 -3.71 4.88
CA PHE A 76 12.86 -2.91 5.24
C PHE A 76 12.52 -1.55 5.87
N HIS A 77 11.32 -1.42 6.44
CA HIS A 77 10.76 -0.21 7.04
C HIS A 77 10.21 -0.51 8.45
N GLN A 78 9.97 0.53 9.22
CA GLN A 78 9.30 0.42 10.52
C GLN A 78 7.78 0.21 10.38
N CYS A 79 7.18 -0.68 11.20
CA CYS A 79 5.74 -0.65 11.52
C CYS A 79 5.50 0.40 12.59
N GLY A 80 4.58 1.34 12.39
CA GLY A 80 4.23 2.35 13.37
C GLY A 80 4.46 3.78 12.86
N GLY A 81 3.47 4.64 13.06
CA GLY A 81 3.53 6.06 12.68
C GLY A 81 2.64 6.44 11.50
N ASN A 82 2.08 5.46 10.79
CA ASN A 82 1.15 5.66 9.68
C ASN A 82 -0.29 5.24 10.03
N VAL A 83 -1.26 5.62 9.19
CA VAL A 83 -2.67 5.24 9.35
C VAL A 83 -2.81 3.72 9.33
N GLY A 84 -3.47 3.18 10.36
CA GLY A 84 -3.75 1.74 10.45
C GLY A 84 -2.65 0.92 11.13
N ASP A 85 -1.52 1.54 11.50
CA ASP A 85 -0.48 0.87 12.27
C ASP A 85 -0.94 0.64 13.71
N SER A 86 -1.23 -0.62 14.04
CA SER A 86 -1.57 -1.05 15.40
C SER A 86 -0.38 -1.59 16.19
N CYS A 87 0.81 -1.58 15.58
CA CYS A 87 2.04 -2.16 16.12
C CYS A 87 3.21 -1.16 16.02
N ASN A 88 4.24 -1.37 16.83
CA ASN A 88 5.49 -0.63 16.72
C ASN A 88 6.64 -1.62 16.58
N ILE A 89 7.18 -1.76 15.37
CA ILE A 89 8.32 -2.62 15.04
C ILE A 89 9.33 -1.73 14.33
N PRO A 90 10.37 -1.22 15.02
CA PRO A 90 11.38 -0.39 14.41
C PRO A 90 12.29 -1.20 13.48
N LEU A 91 13.19 -0.50 12.77
CA LEU A 91 14.35 -1.11 12.14
C LEU A 91 15.26 -1.80 13.18
N PRO A 92 16.19 -2.70 12.79
CA PRO A 92 17.06 -3.39 13.74
C PRO A 92 17.81 -2.41 14.64
N ALA A 93 17.98 -2.75 15.93
CA ALA A 93 18.61 -1.86 16.91
C ALA A 93 20.00 -1.37 16.46
N TRP A 94 20.80 -2.25 15.86
CA TRP A 94 22.13 -1.90 15.34
C TRP A 94 22.09 -0.89 14.18
N VAL A 95 20.98 -0.80 13.43
CA VAL A 95 20.75 0.22 12.40
C VAL A 95 20.34 1.53 13.05
N VAL A 96 19.45 1.48 14.05
CA VAL A 96 19.04 2.66 14.83
C VAL A 96 20.24 3.31 15.53
N GLU A 97 21.23 2.54 15.97
CA GLU A 97 22.51 3.03 16.48
C GLU A 97 23.33 3.78 15.42
N GLU A 98 23.38 3.29 14.17
CA GLU A 98 24.01 4.00 13.05
C GLU A 98 23.26 5.30 12.73
N MET A 99 21.92 5.28 12.78
CA MET A 99 21.08 6.47 12.57
C MET A 99 21.35 7.53 13.65
N SER A 100 21.52 7.09 14.90
CA SER A 100 21.83 7.99 16.02
C SER A 100 23.23 8.59 15.89
N SER A 101 24.19 7.81 15.38
CA SER A 101 25.58 8.25 15.16
C SER A 101 25.72 9.16 13.93
N ASN A 102 24.90 8.94 12.91
CA ASN A 102 24.90 9.68 11.65
C ASN A 102 23.45 9.97 11.21
N PRO A 103 22.86 11.08 11.68
CA PRO A 103 21.44 11.38 11.46
C PRO A 103 21.08 11.67 10.00
N ASP A 104 22.07 11.81 9.10
CA ASP A 104 21.84 11.99 7.67
C ASP A 104 21.60 10.68 6.90
N ILE A 105 21.60 9.51 7.55
CA ILE A 105 21.27 8.25 6.87
C ILE A 105 19.76 8.03 6.69
N VAL A 106 18.94 8.97 7.13
CA VAL A 106 17.48 8.92 7.04
C VAL A 106 16.93 10.13 6.30
N TYR A 107 15.73 9.98 5.74
CA TYR A 107 15.06 11.07 5.05
C TYR A 107 14.86 12.28 5.95
N THR A 108 15.01 13.46 5.37
CA THR A 108 15.03 14.72 6.10
C THR A 108 14.29 15.80 5.36
N ASP A 109 13.41 16.50 6.06
CA ASP A 109 12.67 17.64 5.53
C ASP A 109 13.47 18.95 5.58
N ARG A 110 12.89 20.02 5.05
CA ARG A 110 13.54 21.33 4.98
C ARG A 110 13.88 21.90 6.36
N SER A 111 13.05 21.59 7.35
CA SER A 111 13.20 22.05 8.74
C SER A 111 14.23 21.22 9.53
N GLY A 112 14.77 20.16 8.92
CA GLY A 112 15.74 19.26 9.54
C GLY A 112 15.12 18.15 10.37
N HIS A 113 13.80 17.94 10.31
CA HIS A 113 13.17 16.79 10.96
C HIS A 113 13.58 15.52 10.23
N ARG A 114 13.92 14.49 11.01
CA ARG A 114 14.44 13.22 10.53
C ARG A 114 13.34 12.16 10.62
N ASN A 115 13.14 11.40 9.55
CA ASN A 115 12.18 10.28 9.54
C ASN A 115 12.91 8.94 9.66
N PRO A 116 12.86 8.25 10.81
CA PRO A 116 13.62 7.02 11.04
C PRO A 116 12.99 5.76 10.43
N GLU A 117 11.86 5.87 9.74
CA GLU A 117 11.09 4.72 9.23
C GLU A 117 11.86 3.91 8.18
N TYR A 118 12.73 4.58 7.41
CA TYR A 118 13.48 3.99 6.31
C TYR A 118 14.83 4.71 6.10
N ILE A 119 15.81 4.02 5.53
CA ILE A 119 17.13 4.60 5.20
C ILE A 119 17.01 5.47 3.94
N SER A 120 17.55 6.69 3.96
CA SER A 120 17.51 7.58 2.78
C SER A 120 18.16 6.91 1.57
N LEU A 121 17.51 6.98 0.41
CA LEU A 121 18.05 6.46 -0.85
C LEU A 121 19.36 7.14 -1.27
N GLY A 122 19.67 8.32 -0.71
CA GLY A 122 20.97 8.98 -0.89
C GLY A 122 22.14 8.14 -0.36
N CYS A 123 21.85 7.15 0.49
CA CYS A 123 22.84 6.24 1.06
C CYS A 123 22.98 4.90 0.33
N ASP A 124 22.17 4.60 -0.71
CA ASP A 124 22.09 3.28 -1.34
C ASP A 124 23.46 2.63 -1.64
N ALA A 125 24.42 3.43 -2.12
CA ALA A 125 25.75 2.99 -2.54
C ALA A 125 26.87 3.30 -1.52
N LEU A 126 26.53 3.82 -0.34
CA LEU A 126 27.49 4.27 0.67
C LEU A 126 27.55 3.28 1.83
N PRO A 127 28.74 2.91 2.35
CA PRO A 127 28.91 1.88 3.37
C PRO A 127 28.57 2.38 4.79
N VAL A 128 27.35 2.89 4.97
CA VAL A 128 26.89 3.58 6.20
C VAL A 128 26.32 2.63 7.26
N LEU A 129 26.29 1.32 7.01
CA LEU A 129 25.71 0.30 7.90
C LEU A 129 26.77 -0.71 8.33
N LYS A 130 27.58 -0.37 9.35
CA LYS A 130 28.70 -1.20 9.84
C LYS A 130 29.65 -1.63 8.70
N GLY A 131 29.94 -0.72 7.76
CA GLY A 131 30.80 -0.98 6.60
C GLY A 131 30.11 -1.61 5.39
N ARG A 132 28.80 -1.87 5.45
CA ARG A 132 27.98 -2.33 4.32
C ARG A 132 27.11 -1.20 3.79
N THR A 133 26.78 -1.26 2.50
CA THR A 133 25.77 -0.40 1.87
C THR A 133 24.35 -0.88 2.19
N PRO A 134 23.32 -0.01 2.18
CA PRO A 134 21.93 -0.44 2.29
C PRO A 134 21.56 -1.52 1.27
N ILE A 135 21.96 -1.38 0.00
CA ILE A 135 21.71 -2.40 -1.04
C ILE A 135 22.34 -3.75 -0.69
N GLN A 136 23.56 -3.77 -0.14
CA GLN A 136 24.18 -5.02 0.32
C GLN A 136 23.39 -5.64 1.48
N VAL A 137 22.98 -4.84 2.46
CA VAL A 137 22.19 -5.33 3.61
C VAL A 137 20.85 -5.92 3.15
N TYR A 138 20.12 -5.23 2.27
CA TYR A 138 18.87 -5.75 1.69
C TYR A 138 19.12 -7.03 0.89
N SER A 139 20.19 -7.07 0.09
CA SER A 139 20.55 -8.25 -0.68
C SER A 139 20.89 -9.45 0.21
N ASP A 140 21.64 -9.24 1.30
CA ASP A 140 22.04 -10.31 2.22
C ASP A 140 20.82 -10.86 2.98
N TYR A 141 19.91 -9.98 3.40
CA TYR A 141 18.63 -10.35 4.00
C TYR A 141 17.81 -11.23 3.05
N MET A 142 17.62 -10.80 1.80
CA MET A 142 16.90 -11.56 0.78
C MET A 142 17.57 -12.89 0.45
N ARG A 143 18.91 -12.96 0.43
CA ARG A 143 19.65 -14.22 0.23
C ARG A 143 19.40 -15.19 1.38
N SER A 144 19.49 -14.72 2.62
CA SER A 144 19.21 -15.54 3.80
C SER A 144 17.78 -16.06 3.76
N PHE A 145 16.80 -15.20 3.47
CA PHE A 145 15.41 -15.59 3.27
C PHE A 145 15.27 -16.69 2.22
N ARG A 146 15.84 -16.48 1.02
CA ARG A 146 15.78 -17.45 -0.08
C ARG A 146 16.35 -18.81 0.34
N ASP A 147 17.49 -18.81 1.00
CA ASP A 147 18.16 -20.05 1.38
C ASP A 147 17.39 -20.80 2.48
N THR A 148 16.77 -20.08 3.42
CA THR A 148 15.90 -20.66 4.45
C THR A 148 14.60 -21.22 3.89
N PHE A 149 13.97 -20.53 2.94
CA PHE A 149 12.64 -20.89 2.42
C PHE A 149 12.66 -21.55 1.05
N ARG A 150 13.82 -22.03 0.60
CA ARG A 150 14.06 -22.56 -0.75
C ARG A 150 12.98 -23.55 -1.21
N ASP A 151 12.58 -24.47 -0.33
CA ASP A 151 11.64 -25.54 -0.66
C ASP A 151 10.18 -25.06 -0.75
N TYR A 152 9.89 -23.83 -0.31
CA TYR A 152 8.57 -23.21 -0.34
C TYR A 152 8.40 -22.20 -1.48
N LEU A 153 9.50 -21.69 -2.05
CA LEU A 153 9.46 -20.68 -3.12
C LEU A 153 8.88 -21.24 -4.42
N GLY A 154 8.00 -20.48 -5.05
CA GLY A 154 7.27 -20.88 -6.26
C GLY A 154 6.14 -21.89 -6.01
N ASN A 155 5.98 -22.37 -4.78
CA ASN A 155 4.89 -23.26 -4.36
C ASN A 155 4.00 -22.57 -3.34
N VAL A 156 4.37 -22.61 -2.06
CA VAL A 156 3.62 -21.94 -0.99
C VAL A 156 3.88 -20.44 -1.05
N ILE A 157 5.13 -20.03 -1.14
CA ILE A 157 5.54 -18.63 -1.27
C ILE A 157 5.56 -18.28 -2.76
N VAL A 158 4.49 -17.63 -3.22
CA VAL A 158 4.28 -17.35 -4.65
C VAL A 158 4.74 -15.95 -5.06
N GLU A 159 4.91 -15.05 -4.10
CA GLU A 159 5.31 -13.66 -4.37
C GLU A 159 6.18 -13.10 -3.26
N ILE A 160 7.22 -12.37 -3.66
CA ILE A 160 8.07 -11.56 -2.80
C ILE A 160 7.85 -10.10 -3.16
N GLN A 161 7.18 -9.37 -2.27
CA GLN A 161 7.05 -7.92 -2.42
C GLN A 161 8.27 -7.25 -1.79
N VAL A 162 8.99 -6.45 -2.56
CA VAL A 162 10.21 -5.80 -2.09
C VAL A 162 9.85 -4.41 -1.54
N GLY A 163 10.15 -4.16 -0.27
CA GLY A 163 9.93 -2.85 0.35
C GLY A 163 10.94 -1.81 -0.13
N LEU A 164 10.46 -0.68 -0.66
CA LEU A 164 11.28 0.35 -1.34
C LEU A 164 11.23 1.73 -0.66
N GLY A 165 10.78 1.76 0.59
CA GLY A 165 10.56 3.02 1.30
C GLY A 165 9.61 2.88 2.50
N PRO A 166 9.10 4.01 3.02
CA PRO A 166 8.10 4.02 4.09
C PRO A 166 6.85 3.22 3.69
N CYS A 167 6.25 2.50 4.63
CA CYS A 167 5.19 1.50 4.41
C CYS A 167 5.54 0.41 3.38
N GLY A 168 6.82 0.23 3.02
CA GLY A 168 7.26 -0.65 1.94
C GLY A 168 7.00 -0.11 0.54
N GLU A 169 6.54 1.13 0.42
CA GLU A 169 6.15 1.76 -0.84
C GLU A 169 7.33 2.47 -1.50
N LEU A 170 7.41 2.43 -2.83
CA LEU A 170 8.36 3.23 -3.60
C LEU A 170 7.92 4.70 -3.57
N ARG A 171 8.32 5.43 -2.54
CA ARG A 171 8.06 6.88 -2.37
C ARG A 171 8.98 7.49 -1.32
N TYR A 172 8.96 8.81 -1.23
CA TYR A 172 9.47 9.54 -0.08
C TYR A 172 8.43 9.60 1.07
N PRO A 173 8.86 9.80 2.33
CA PRO A 173 7.96 9.99 3.47
C PRO A 173 7.40 11.42 3.54
N SER A 174 6.70 11.87 2.49
CA SER A 174 6.27 13.27 2.36
C SER A 174 5.02 13.66 3.16
N TYR A 175 4.30 12.69 3.71
CA TYR A 175 3.07 12.90 4.49
C TYR A 175 3.08 12.16 5.85
N PRO A 176 4.09 12.38 6.72
CA PRO A 176 4.17 11.70 8.01
C PRO A 176 3.06 12.19 8.95
N GLU A 177 2.14 11.30 9.34
CA GLU A 177 1.04 11.65 10.26
C GLU A 177 1.47 11.74 11.73
N ALA A 178 2.59 11.11 12.08
CA ALA A 178 3.12 11.12 13.44
C ALA A 178 3.20 12.54 14.01
N ASN A 179 2.73 12.71 15.25
CA ASN A 179 2.70 13.99 15.98
C ASN A 179 1.92 15.12 15.28
N GLY A 180 1.07 14.78 14.30
CA GLY A 180 0.31 15.76 13.53
C GLY A 180 1.16 16.63 12.63
N THR A 181 2.36 16.18 12.22
CA THR A 181 3.23 16.88 11.27
C THR A 181 2.49 17.13 9.95
N TRP A 182 1.86 16.10 9.41
CA TRP A 182 0.95 16.19 8.28
C TRP A 182 -0.49 15.82 8.68
N ARG A 183 -1.45 16.28 7.89
CA ARG A 183 -2.83 15.77 7.92
C ARG A 183 -3.43 15.86 6.52
N PHE A 184 -4.28 14.91 6.18
CA PHE A 184 -5.03 14.95 4.93
C PHE A 184 -5.88 16.24 4.83
N PRO A 185 -5.93 16.92 3.66
CA PRO A 185 -5.29 16.59 2.39
C PRO A 185 -4.05 17.46 2.09
N GLY A 186 -3.17 17.76 3.05
CA GLY A 186 -2.04 18.67 2.83
C GLY A 186 -1.06 18.22 1.71
N ILE A 187 -0.36 19.18 1.10
CA ILE A 187 0.60 18.92 0.00
C ILE A 187 1.80 18.05 0.38
N GLY A 188 2.14 17.93 1.67
CA GLY A 188 3.36 17.28 2.13
C GLY A 188 4.63 18.13 1.92
N GLU A 189 5.81 17.56 2.13
CA GLU A 189 7.09 18.25 1.91
C GLU A 189 8.11 17.35 1.20
N PHE A 190 9.03 17.97 0.44
CA PHE A 190 10.19 17.28 -0.15
C PHE A 190 11.14 16.78 0.96
N GLN A 191 11.58 15.52 0.84
CA GLN A 191 12.32 14.80 1.89
C GLN A 191 13.80 14.58 1.55
N CYS A 192 14.43 15.54 0.84
CA CYS A 192 15.76 15.41 0.26
C CYS A 192 16.84 16.28 0.93
N TYR A 193 16.68 16.64 2.19
CA TYR A 193 17.56 17.59 2.89
C TYR A 193 18.67 16.93 3.71
N ASP A 194 18.78 15.59 3.69
CA ASP A 194 19.94 14.89 4.24
C ASP A 194 21.20 15.23 3.42
N LYS A 195 22.38 15.16 4.05
CA LYS A 195 23.62 15.61 3.40
C LYS A 195 23.95 14.86 2.10
N TYR A 196 23.52 13.61 1.95
CA TYR A 196 23.84 12.80 0.77
C TYR A 196 22.97 13.19 -0.42
N MET A 197 21.66 13.34 -0.19
CA MET A 197 20.72 13.87 -1.17
C MET A 197 21.11 15.29 -1.59
N ARG A 198 21.48 16.15 -0.65
CA ARG A 198 21.96 17.52 -0.96
C ARG A 198 23.23 17.53 -1.80
N ALA A 199 24.18 16.63 -1.53
CA ALA A 199 25.37 16.49 -2.35
C ALA A 199 25.04 16.00 -3.78
N SER A 200 24.10 15.06 -3.91
CA SER A 200 23.59 14.61 -5.23
C SER A 200 22.93 15.74 -6.01
N LEU A 201 22.07 16.53 -5.36
CA LEU A 201 21.41 17.69 -5.98
C LEU A 201 22.42 18.72 -6.46
N GLN A 202 23.43 19.03 -5.63
CA GLN A 202 24.49 19.97 -5.98
C GLN A 202 25.27 19.50 -7.21
N ALA A 203 25.67 18.23 -7.26
CA ALA A 203 26.37 17.66 -8.40
C ALA A 203 25.50 17.67 -9.69
N ALA A 204 24.20 17.37 -9.57
CA ALA A 204 23.28 17.42 -10.71
C ALA A 204 23.12 18.85 -11.25
N ALA A 205 23.09 19.85 -10.36
CA ALA A 205 22.96 21.26 -10.72
C ALA A 205 24.22 21.80 -11.41
N GLU A 206 25.40 21.43 -10.91
CA GLU A 206 26.69 21.72 -11.57
C GLU A 206 26.77 21.10 -12.96
N ALA A 207 26.35 19.84 -13.11
CA ALA A 207 26.33 19.14 -14.40
C ALA A 207 25.35 19.79 -15.40
N ALA A 208 24.27 20.40 -14.91
CA ALA A 208 23.32 21.16 -15.73
C ALA A 208 23.81 22.58 -16.08
N GLY A 209 24.94 23.04 -15.53
CA GLY A 209 25.46 24.40 -15.74
C GLY A 209 24.78 25.47 -14.88
N HIS A 210 24.03 25.06 -13.85
CA HIS A 210 23.22 25.91 -12.97
C HIS A 210 23.53 25.66 -11.50
N GLU A 211 24.76 25.93 -11.05
CA GLU A 211 25.22 25.67 -9.68
C GLU A 211 24.27 26.25 -8.61
N GLU A 212 23.62 27.38 -8.90
CA GLU A 212 22.65 28.01 -8.01
C GLU A 212 21.41 27.16 -7.72
N TRP A 213 21.04 26.23 -8.61
CA TRP A 213 19.91 25.30 -8.41
C TRP A 213 20.23 24.21 -7.39
N GLY A 214 21.52 23.97 -7.11
CA GLY A 214 22.01 22.92 -6.21
C GLY A 214 22.01 23.28 -4.72
N ARG A 215 21.82 24.56 -4.38
CA ARG A 215 22.02 25.07 -3.01
C ARG A 215 21.03 24.50 -1.99
N GLY A 216 19.89 23.98 -2.45
CA GLY A 216 18.88 23.30 -1.67
C GLY A 216 17.61 23.01 -2.49
N GLY A 217 16.65 22.31 -1.88
CA GLY A 217 15.32 22.14 -2.47
C GLY A 217 14.54 23.47 -2.59
N PRO A 218 13.40 23.48 -3.30
CA PRO A 218 12.67 24.70 -3.61
C PRO A 218 12.29 25.50 -2.36
N HIS A 219 12.67 26.77 -2.34
CA HIS A 219 12.51 27.65 -1.18
C HIS A 219 11.06 28.11 -0.96
N ASP A 220 10.21 27.96 -1.97
CA ASP A 220 8.81 28.41 -2.03
C ASP A 220 7.81 27.24 -2.06
N ALA A 221 8.25 26.01 -1.71
CA ALA A 221 7.42 24.80 -1.66
C ALA A 221 6.33 24.80 -0.58
N GLY A 222 6.39 25.71 0.39
CA GLY A 222 5.48 25.72 1.54
C GLY A 222 5.80 24.61 2.55
N GLU A 223 4.78 24.26 3.34
CA GLU A 223 4.82 23.31 4.46
C GLU A 223 3.76 22.21 4.33
N TYR A 224 3.92 21.12 5.09
CA TYR A 224 3.12 19.88 5.00
C TYR A 224 1.60 20.06 4.81
N LYS A 225 0.97 20.98 5.54
CA LYS A 225 -0.50 21.10 5.66
C LYS A 225 -1.13 22.11 4.70
N GLN A 226 -0.31 22.81 3.93
CA GLN A 226 -0.79 23.82 3.00
C GLN A 226 -1.45 23.19 1.78
N PHE A 227 -2.21 24.00 1.05
CA PHE A 227 -2.77 23.68 -0.25
C PHE A 227 -1.88 24.24 -1.36
N PRO A 228 -1.96 23.71 -2.60
CA PRO A 228 -1.09 24.14 -3.68
C PRO A 228 -1.10 25.66 -3.92
N GLU A 229 -2.28 26.28 -3.90
CA GLU A 229 -2.47 27.71 -4.16
C GLU A 229 -1.93 28.63 -3.04
N GLU A 230 -1.60 28.09 -1.87
CA GLU A 230 -0.98 28.83 -0.77
C GLU A 230 0.56 28.91 -0.88
N THR A 231 1.14 28.26 -1.89
CA THR A 231 2.59 28.14 -2.07
C THR A 231 3.07 28.86 -3.34
N GLY A 232 4.31 29.33 -3.34
CA GLY A 232 4.92 29.87 -4.56
C GLY A 232 5.22 28.75 -5.56
N PHE A 233 5.62 27.58 -5.06
CA PHE A 233 6.07 26.48 -5.89
C PHE A 233 4.92 25.77 -6.59
N PHE A 234 3.84 25.37 -5.89
CA PHE A 234 2.81 24.44 -6.38
C PHE A 234 1.54 25.09 -6.93
N ARG A 235 1.35 26.40 -6.76
CA ARG A 235 0.19 27.12 -7.32
C ARG A 235 0.09 26.94 -8.83
N ARG A 236 -1.07 27.24 -9.42
CA ARG A 236 -1.40 26.97 -10.83
C ARG A 236 -0.28 27.23 -11.85
N ASP A 237 0.41 28.36 -11.75
CA ASP A 237 1.53 28.77 -12.62
C ASP A 237 2.79 29.05 -11.76
N GLY A 238 3.01 28.20 -10.76
CA GLY A 238 4.11 28.29 -9.79
C GLY A 238 5.44 27.77 -10.33
N THR A 239 6.45 27.84 -9.45
CA THR A 239 7.83 27.47 -9.74
C THR A 239 7.98 26.03 -10.25
N TRP A 240 7.06 25.11 -9.89
CA TRP A 240 7.01 23.72 -10.40
C TRP A 240 7.04 23.63 -11.94
N SER A 241 6.52 24.64 -12.63
CA SER A 241 6.39 24.67 -14.10
C SER A 241 7.55 25.35 -14.83
N THR A 242 8.47 25.97 -14.07
CA THR A 242 9.67 26.67 -14.59
C THR A 242 10.78 25.70 -14.96
N GLU A 243 11.86 26.19 -15.56
CA GLU A 243 13.04 25.38 -15.88
C GLU A 243 13.68 24.76 -14.64
N TYR A 244 13.90 25.57 -13.59
CA TYR A 244 14.38 25.10 -12.29
C TYR A 244 13.42 24.04 -11.68
N GLY A 245 12.11 24.30 -11.71
CA GLY A 245 11.13 23.37 -11.18
C GLY A 245 11.16 22.01 -11.88
N ARG A 246 11.27 22.01 -13.22
CA ARG A 246 11.42 20.77 -14.00
C ARG A 246 12.72 20.05 -13.66
N PHE A 247 13.84 20.77 -13.63
CA PHE A 247 15.14 20.20 -13.22
C PHE A 247 15.05 19.52 -11.86
N PHE A 248 14.52 20.21 -10.85
CA PHE A 248 14.43 19.68 -9.50
C PHE A 248 13.50 18.45 -9.42
N LEU A 249 12.34 18.49 -10.08
CA LEU A 249 11.38 17.38 -10.09
C LEU A 249 11.88 16.18 -10.90
N GLU A 250 12.62 16.40 -11.99
CA GLU A 250 13.31 15.34 -12.75
C GLU A 250 14.38 14.67 -11.89
N TRP A 251 15.21 15.45 -11.19
CA TRP A 251 16.20 14.91 -10.26
C TRP A 251 15.53 14.12 -9.12
N TYR A 252 14.57 14.72 -8.42
CA TYR A 252 13.95 14.12 -7.23
C TYR A 252 13.21 12.82 -7.55
N SER A 253 12.42 12.80 -8.63
CA SER A 253 11.75 11.58 -9.10
C SER A 253 12.72 10.58 -9.74
N GLY A 254 13.77 11.05 -10.41
CA GLY A 254 14.85 10.23 -10.96
C GLY A 254 15.59 9.45 -9.88
N MET A 255 15.96 10.09 -8.78
CA MET A 255 16.59 9.45 -7.63
C MET A 255 15.73 8.30 -7.05
N LEU A 256 14.41 8.49 -6.98
CA LEU A 256 13.47 7.45 -6.54
C LEU A 256 13.40 6.29 -7.55
N LEU A 257 13.35 6.58 -8.84
CA LEU A 257 13.37 5.55 -9.90
C LEU A 257 14.65 4.72 -9.87
N GLU A 258 15.81 5.35 -9.69
CA GLU A 258 17.08 4.65 -9.59
C GLU A 258 17.19 3.80 -8.32
N HIS A 259 16.65 4.28 -7.19
CA HIS A 259 16.57 3.49 -5.96
C HIS A 259 15.77 2.20 -6.19
N GLY A 260 14.55 2.33 -6.73
CA GLY A 260 13.71 1.19 -7.07
C GLY A 260 14.43 0.21 -8.01
N ASP A 261 15.11 0.73 -9.04
CA ASP A 261 15.87 -0.07 -9.99
C ASP A 261 17.03 -0.84 -9.33
N ARG A 262 17.81 -0.21 -8.44
CA ARG A 262 18.94 -0.84 -7.72
C ARG A 262 18.48 -1.93 -6.76
N VAL A 263 17.46 -1.66 -5.95
CA VAL A 263 16.96 -2.64 -4.96
C VAL A 263 16.31 -3.82 -5.68
N LEU A 264 15.50 -3.57 -6.72
CA LEU A 264 14.87 -4.64 -7.49
C LEU A 264 15.88 -5.42 -8.34
N ALA A 265 16.96 -4.80 -8.83
CA ALA A 265 18.06 -5.54 -9.45
C ALA A 265 18.69 -6.55 -8.48
N ALA A 266 18.89 -6.15 -7.22
CA ALA A 266 19.40 -7.04 -6.19
C ALA A 266 18.41 -8.16 -5.88
N ALA A 267 17.11 -7.85 -5.74
CA ALA A 267 16.06 -8.84 -5.52
C ALA A 267 15.95 -9.84 -6.68
N GLU A 268 15.95 -9.35 -7.92
CA GLU A 268 15.96 -10.15 -9.14
C GLU A 268 17.14 -11.11 -9.15
N ALA A 269 18.35 -10.63 -8.85
CA ALA A 269 19.54 -11.49 -8.77
C ALA A 269 19.44 -12.58 -7.70
N VAL A 270 18.72 -12.33 -6.60
CA VAL A 270 18.52 -13.31 -5.53
C VAL A 270 17.46 -14.35 -5.89
N PHE A 271 16.32 -13.91 -6.42
CA PHE A 271 15.12 -14.75 -6.58
C PHE A 271 14.91 -15.29 -8.00
N ARG A 272 15.75 -14.90 -8.98
CA ARG A 272 15.67 -15.46 -10.33
C ARG A 272 15.74 -16.98 -10.29
N GLY A 273 14.76 -17.62 -10.92
CA GLY A 273 14.69 -19.08 -11.05
C GLY A 273 14.07 -19.81 -9.85
N THR A 274 13.59 -19.10 -8.82
CA THR A 274 12.89 -19.74 -7.68
C THR A 274 11.41 -20.03 -7.96
N GLY A 275 10.84 -19.43 -9.01
CA GLY A 275 9.43 -19.54 -9.35
C GLY A 275 8.50 -18.57 -8.60
N ALA A 276 8.99 -17.87 -7.57
CA ALA A 276 8.24 -16.79 -6.92
C ALA A 276 8.28 -15.51 -7.77
N ALA A 277 7.14 -14.83 -7.89
CA ALA A 277 7.07 -13.53 -8.54
C ALA A 277 7.71 -12.44 -7.65
N LEU A 278 8.26 -11.40 -8.28
CA LEU A 278 8.63 -10.17 -7.59
C LEU A 278 7.53 -9.15 -7.74
N SER A 279 7.30 -8.33 -6.72
CA SER A 279 6.42 -7.17 -6.81
C SER A 279 7.00 -5.97 -6.05
N ALA A 280 6.51 -4.79 -6.40
CA ALA A 280 6.83 -3.55 -5.74
C ALA A 280 5.57 -2.72 -5.57
N LYS A 281 5.45 -2.04 -4.42
CA LYS A 281 4.27 -1.27 -4.08
C LYS A 281 4.46 0.21 -4.45
N VAL A 282 3.45 0.79 -5.10
CA VAL A 282 3.37 2.21 -5.45
C VAL A 282 2.14 2.80 -4.75
N ALA A 283 2.31 3.95 -4.10
CA ALA A 283 1.26 4.57 -3.28
C ALA A 283 0.21 5.30 -4.14
N GLY A 284 -1.07 5.16 -3.77
CA GLY A 284 -2.19 5.90 -4.35
C GLY A 284 -2.34 7.30 -3.76
N ILE A 285 -1.55 8.26 -4.26
CA ILE A 285 -1.61 9.66 -3.81
C ILE A 285 -2.72 10.40 -4.56
N HIS A 286 -3.94 10.26 -4.08
CA HIS A 286 -5.12 10.70 -4.82
C HIS A 286 -5.53 12.15 -4.57
N TRP A 287 -5.07 12.80 -3.49
CA TRP A 287 -5.39 14.19 -3.18
C TRP A 287 -4.55 15.16 -4.01
N HIS A 288 -5.12 16.32 -4.29
CA HIS A 288 -4.60 17.32 -5.22
C HIS A 288 -4.38 16.83 -6.67
N TYR A 289 -4.78 15.60 -7.02
CA TYR A 289 -4.70 15.05 -8.38
C TYR A 289 -5.42 15.92 -9.43
N ARG A 290 -6.50 16.61 -9.05
CA ARG A 290 -7.22 17.52 -9.95
C ARG A 290 -6.57 18.91 -10.10
N THR A 291 -5.51 19.19 -9.35
CA THR A 291 -4.74 20.44 -9.51
C THR A 291 -3.75 20.33 -10.66
N ARG A 292 -3.23 21.46 -11.18
CA ARG A 292 -2.25 21.38 -12.28
C ARG A 292 -0.91 20.80 -11.85
N SER A 293 -0.50 21.09 -10.62
CA SER A 293 0.80 20.68 -10.08
C SER A 293 0.81 19.26 -9.56
N HIS A 294 -0.35 18.69 -9.19
CA HIS A 294 -0.41 17.37 -8.54
C HIS A 294 0.50 17.33 -7.29
N ALA A 295 0.46 18.39 -6.48
CA ALA A 295 1.51 18.70 -5.48
C ALA A 295 1.89 17.53 -4.56
N ALA A 296 0.90 16.76 -4.11
CA ALA A 296 1.14 15.61 -3.23
C ALA A 296 1.89 14.46 -3.92
N GLU A 297 1.61 14.21 -5.20
CA GLU A 297 2.36 13.25 -6.01
C GLU A 297 3.82 13.72 -6.17
N LEU A 298 4.02 15.02 -6.44
CA LEU A 298 5.35 15.60 -6.58
C LEU A 298 6.20 15.46 -5.31
N THR A 299 5.65 15.77 -4.13
CA THR A 299 6.39 15.63 -2.86
C THR A 299 6.67 14.17 -2.51
N ALA A 300 5.76 13.25 -2.87
CA ALA A 300 5.97 11.80 -2.75
C ALA A 300 7.01 11.23 -3.71
N GLY A 301 7.45 12.01 -4.72
CA GLY A 301 8.47 11.64 -5.70
C GLY A 301 7.90 11.16 -7.04
N TYR A 302 6.57 11.16 -7.21
CA TYR A 302 5.92 10.88 -8.48
C TYR A 302 5.83 12.18 -9.27
N TYR A 303 6.70 12.35 -10.27
CA TYR A 303 6.63 13.52 -11.14
C TYR A 303 5.48 13.42 -12.15
N ASN A 304 4.27 13.28 -11.63
CA ASN A 304 3.02 13.33 -12.37
C ASN A 304 2.53 14.77 -12.41
N THR A 305 2.09 15.22 -13.57
CA THR A 305 1.43 16.52 -13.72
C THR A 305 0.37 16.38 -14.80
N ARG A 306 -0.42 17.43 -15.01
CA ARG A 306 -1.40 17.46 -16.11
C ARG A 306 -0.83 17.13 -17.50
N HIS A 307 0.47 17.33 -17.71
CA HIS A 307 1.14 17.17 -19.02
C HIS A 307 2.23 16.11 -19.05
N ARG A 308 2.47 15.42 -17.93
CA ARG A 308 3.53 14.42 -17.80
C ARG A 308 3.02 13.23 -17.00
N ASP A 309 3.12 12.05 -17.58
CA ASP A 309 2.82 10.80 -16.88
C ASP A 309 3.98 10.42 -15.94
N GLY A 310 3.75 10.58 -14.63
CA GLY A 310 4.73 10.20 -13.59
C GLY A 310 4.85 8.70 -13.36
N TYR A 311 3.84 7.92 -13.74
CA TYR A 311 3.75 6.49 -13.47
C TYR A 311 4.31 5.63 -14.61
N ALA A 312 4.28 6.12 -15.84
CA ALA A 312 4.90 5.47 -17.01
C ALA A 312 6.37 5.03 -16.78
N PRO A 313 7.30 5.89 -16.29
CA PRO A 313 8.67 5.47 -16.05
C PRO A 313 8.80 4.45 -14.91
N ILE A 314 7.92 4.50 -13.90
CA ILE A 314 7.87 3.51 -12.81
C ILE A 314 7.46 2.15 -13.38
N ALA A 315 6.36 2.10 -14.13
CA ALA A 315 5.87 0.88 -14.77
C ALA A 315 6.93 0.28 -15.71
N ALA A 316 7.64 1.11 -16.48
CA ALA A 316 8.73 0.66 -17.33
C ALA A 316 9.91 0.10 -16.53
N MET A 317 10.27 0.71 -15.40
CA MET A 317 11.32 0.18 -14.51
C MET A 317 10.93 -1.17 -13.93
N LEU A 318 9.70 -1.31 -13.42
CA LEU A 318 9.20 -2.59 -12.89
C LEU A 318 9.15 -3.68 -13.96
N ALA A 319 8.71 -3.35 -15.18
CA ALA A 319 8.72 -4.27 -16.31
C ALA A 319 10.14 -4.78 -16.62
N ARG A 320 11.14 -3.89 -16.64
CA ARG A 320 12.55 -4.29 -16.86
C ARG A 320 13.08 -5.24 -15.79
N ARG A 321 12.60 -5.10 -14.55
CA ARG A 321 13.00 -5.93 -13.40
C ARG A 321 12.14 -7.18 -13.22
N GLY A 322 11.15 -7.40 -14.09
CA GLY A 322 10.21 -8.51 -13.97
C GLY A 322 9.35 -8.46 -12.70
N ALA A 323 9.15 -7.26 -12.13
CA ALA A 323 8.37 -7.05 -10.93
C ALA A 323 6.94 -6.60 -11.26
N VAL A 324 5.96 -7.17 -10.59
CA VAL A 324 4.54 -6.75 -10.64
C VAL A 324 4.38 -5.39 -9.96
N LEU A 325 3.62 -4.50 -10.57
CA LEU A 325 3.21 -3.23 -9.96
C LEU A 325 2.02 -3.50 -9.04
N ASN A 326 2.21 -3.33 -7.73
CA ASN A 326 1.12 -3.39 -6.77
C ASN A 326 0.69 -1.96 -6.37
N PHE A 327 -0.60 -1.66 -6.48
CA PHE A 327 -1.13 -0.30 -6.31
C PHE A 327 -2.30 -0.25 -5.33
N THR A 328 -2.40 0.83 -4.56
CA THR A 328 -3.45 1.02 -3.54
C THR A 328 -4.64 1.84 -4.09
N CYS A 329 -5.66 2.09 -3.25
CA CYS A 329 -6.87 2.88 -3.55
C CYS A 329 -7.89 2.23 -4.50
N MET A 330 -7.84 0.91 -4.68
CA MET A 330 -8.74 0.19 -5.60
C MET A 330 -10.23 0.24 -5.18
N GLU A 331 -10.51 0.53 -3.91
CA GLU A 331 -11.84 0.60 -3.32
C GLU A 331 -12.45 2.01 -3.34
N MET A 332 -11.64 3.04 -3.59
CA MET A 332 -12.04 4.43 -3.44
C MET A 332 -12.84 4.94 -4.64
N ARG A 333 -13.78 5.84 -4.36
CA ARG A 333 -14.55 6.59 -5.37
C ARG A 333 -14.35 8.07 -5.21
N ASP A 334 -14.41 8.83 -6.30
CA ASP A 334 -14.28 10.27 -6.31
C ASP A 334 -15.39 10.94 -5.49
N GLU A 335 -16.62 10.42 -5.55
CA GLU A 335 -17.79 10.94 -4.82
C GLU A 335 -17.66 10.83 -3.29
N GLN A 336 -16.79 9.94 -2.80
CA GLN A 336 -16.55 9.75 -1.37
C GLN A 336 -15.48 10.71 -0.82
N GLN A 337 -14.82 11.47 -1.70
CA GLN A 337 -13.72 12.35 -1.33
C GLN A 337 -14.21 13.78 -1.05
N PRO A 338 -13.60 14.51 -0.11
CA PRO A 338 -13.97 15.89 0.14
C PRO A 338 -13.58 16.78 -1.05
N GLU A 339 -14.52 17.61 -1.50
CA GLU A 339 -14.35 18.46 -2.70
C GLU A 339 -13.10 19.34 -2.63
N HIS A 340 -12.83 19.94 -1.46
CA HIS A 340 -11.69 20.84 -1.27
C HIS A 340 -10.33 20.16 -1.45
N ALA A 341 -10.24 18.83 -1.29
CA ALA A 341 -8.99 18.09 -1.43
C ALA A 341 -8.55 17.94 -2.89
N GLY A 342 -9.45 18.17 -3.86
CA GLY A 342 -9.15 17.98 -5.29
C GLY A 342 -8.78 16.53 -5.62
N CYS A 343 -9.38 15.57 -4.91
CA CYS A 343 -9.08 14.15 -5.08
C CYS A 343 -9.59 13.59 -6.41
N SER A 344 -8.89 12.57 -6.93
CA SER A 344 -9.47 11.68 -7.93
C SER A 344 -8.82 10.29 -7.93
N PRO A 345 -9.12 9.43 -6.94
CA PRO A 345 -8.62 8.05 -6.93
C PRO A 345 -9.00 7.26 -8.19
N GLU A 346 -10.18 7.51 -8.78
CA GLU A 346 -10.62 6.77 -9.96
C GLU A 346 -9.79 7.12 -11.21
N LEU A 347 -9.52 8.41 -11.45
CA LEU A 347 -8.65 8.83 -12.55
C LEU A 347 -7.21 8.37 -12.32
N LEU A 348 -6.74 8.40 -11.07
CA LEU A 348 -5.41 7.92 -10.72
C LEU A 348 -5.24 6.42 -11.04
N VAL A 349 -6.18 5.58 -10.61
CA VAL A 349 -6.16 4.14 -10.94
C VAL A 349 -6.23 3.91 -12.44
N GLN A 350 -7.04 4.70 -13.17
CA GLN A 350 -7.09 4.62 -14.64
C GLN A 350 -5.75 4.96 -15.30
N GLN A 351 -5.03 5.98 -14.80
CA GLN A 351 -3.71 6.36 -15.29
C GLN A 351 -2.68 5.27 -15.02
N VAL A 352 -2.59 4.76 -13.79
CA VAL A 352 -1.64 3.70 -13.43
C VAL A 352 -1.90 2.43 -14.23
N ARG A 353 -3.16 2.07 -14.45
CA ARG A 353 -3.54 0.98 -15.37
C ARG A 353 -3.02 1.20 -16.78
N ALA A 354 -3.17 2.41 -17.32
CA ALA A 354 -2.71 2.73 -18.67
C ALA A 354 -1.17 2.61 -18.77
N ALA A 355 -0.46 3.14 -17.78
CA ALA A 355 1.00 3.02 -17.67
C ALA A 355 1.45 1.55 -17.57
N ALA A 356 0.80 0.75 -16.72
CA ALA A 356 1.10 -0.67 -16.55
C ALA A 356 0.91 -1.46 -17.86
N ARG A 357 -0.22 -1.22 -18.54
CA ARG A 357 -0.53 -1.84 -19.84
C ARG A 357 0.48 -1.44 -20.91
N ALA A 358 0.85 -0.17 -20.99
CA ALA A 358 1.83 0.32 -21.96
C ALA A 358 3.21 -0.32 -21.75
N ALA A 359 3.63 -0.48 -20.49
CA ALA A 359 4.89 -1.14 -20.12
C ALA A 359 4.84 -2.68 -20.16
N ARG A 360 3.65 -3.27 -20.31
CA ARG A 360 3.41 -4.72 -20.22
C ARG A 360 3.85 -5.31 -18.87
N VAL A 361 3.68 -4.56 -17.79
CA VAL A 361 3.90 -5.03 -16.44
C VAL A 361 2.59 -5.55 -15.85
N GLY A 362 2.67 -6.61 -15.05
CA GLY A 362 1.52 -7.09 -14.29
C GLY A 362 1.05 -6.03 -13.28
N LEU A 363 -0.25 -5.96 -13.05
CA LEU A 363 -0.86 -5.05 -12.08
C LEU A 363 -1.59 -5.85 -11.01
N ALA A 364 -1.27 -5.59 -9.74
CA ALA A 364 -1.98 -6.08 -8.57
C ALA A 364 -2.55 -4.89 -7.79
N GLY A 365 -3.54 -5.16 -6.93
CA GLY A 365 -4.27 -4.11 -6.21
C GLY A 365 -4.45 -4.37 -4.72
N GLU A 366 -4.59 -3.28 -3.96
CA GLU A 366 -4.94 -3.29 -2.55
C GLU A 366 -5.98 -2.19 -2.26
N ASN A 367 -6.82 -2.39 -1.25
CA ASN A 367 -7.58 -1.28 -0.67
C ASN A 367 -6.67 -0.45 0.24
N ALA A 368 -6.82 0.88 0.18
CA ALA A 368 -6.05 1.79 1.02
C ALA A 368 -6.60 1.85 2.46
N LEU A 369 -7.92 1.81 2.62
CA LEU A 369 -8.60 1.90 3.91
C LEU A 369 -9.40 0.63 4.23
N GLU A 370 -9.49 0.30 5.52
CA GLU A 370 -10.32 -0.81 6.02
C GLU A 370 -11.81 -0.54 5.73
N ARG A 371 -12.45 -1.37 4.90
CA ARG A 371 -13.83 -1.21 4.44
C ARG A 371 -14.56 -2.54 4.38
N TYR A 372 -15.81 -2.58 4.84
CA TYR A 372 -16.63 -3.81 4.89
C TYR A 372 -17.96 -3.69 4.13
N ASP A 373 -18.22 -2.53 3.53
CA ASP A 373 -19.47 -2.23 2.85
C ASP A 373 -19.47 -2.70 1.39
N GLU A 374 -20.67 -3.04 0.90
CA GLU A 374 -20.89 -3.54 -0.46
C GLU A 374 -20.39 -2.56 -1.53
N SER A 375 -20.45 -1.24 -1.26
CA SER A 375 -20.03 -0.23 -2.23
C SER A 375 -18.52 -0.27 -2.52
N ALA A 376 -17.70 -0.43 -1.47
CA ALA A 376 -16.25 -0.58 -1.58
C ALA A 376 -15.91 -1.90 -2.30
N PHE A 377 -16.54 -3.01 -1.91
CA PHE A 377 -16.31 -4.30 -2.57
C PHE A 377 -16.71 -4.29 -4.05
N ALA A 378 -17.86 -3.72 -4.39
CA ALA A 378 -18.29 -3.57 -5.78
C ALA A 378 -17.32 -2.71 -6.60
N GLN A 379 -16.78 -1.65 -6.00
CA GLN A 379 -15.75 -0.84 -6.65
C GLN A 379 -14.48 -1.66 -6.92
N VAL A 380 -14.00 -2.44 -5.96
CA VAL A 380 -12.83 -3.30 -6.15
C VAL A 380 -13.06 -4.31 -7.27
N VAL A 381 -14.23 -4.97 -7.30
CA VAL A 381 -14.58 -5.94 -8.36
C VAL A 381 -14.58 -5.26 -9.74
N ALA A 382 -15.21 -4.09 -9.86
CA ALA A 382 -15.24 -3.34 -11.12
C ALA A 382 -13.85 -2.87 -11.57
N THR A 383 -13.05 -2.39 -10.62
CA THR A 383 -11.65 -2.00 -10.85
C THR A 383 -10.83 -3.22 -11.28
N ALA A 384 -10.98 -4.35 -10.61
CA ALA A 384 -10.26 -5.59 -10.91
C ALA A 384 -10.54 -6.07 -12.33
N ALA A 385 -11.82 -6.15 -12.72
CA ALA A 385 -12.24 -6.55 -14.05
C ALA A 385 -11.75 -5.57 -15.13
N SER A 386 -11.92 -4.26 -14.90
CA SER A 386 -11.54 -3.25 -15.91
C SER A 386 -10.04 -3.02 -16.01
N ALA A 387 -9.27 -3.30 -14.96
CA ALA A 387 -7.83 -3.20 -14.92
C ALA A 387 -7.10 -4.46 -15.36
N GLY A 388 -7.77 -5.62 -15.29
CA GLY A 388 -7.15 -6.91 -15.50
C GLY A 388 -6.13 -7.19 -14.39
N LEU A 389 -6.53 -6.98 -13.13
CA LEU A 389 -5.65 -7.23 -11.99
C LEU A 389 -5.27 -8.71 -11.94
N GLY A 390 -3.98 -9.00 -11.78
CA GLY A 390 -3.48 -10.36 -11.57
C GLY A 390 -3.77 -10.87 -10.15
N ALA A 391 -3.88 -9.97 -9.18
CA ALA A 391 -4.25 -10.28 -7.80
C ALA A 391 -4.85 -9.05 -7.11
N PHE A 392 -5.67 -9.28 -6.09
CA PHE A 392 -6.11 -8.26 -5.14
C PHE A 392 -5.87 -8.73 -3.71
N THR A 393 -5.21 -7.89 -2.90
CA THR A 393 -4.89 -8.20 -1.51
C THR A 393 -5.67 -7.28 -0.57
N TYR A 394 -6.64 -7.87 0.15
CA TYR A 394 -7.48 -7.14 1.10
C TYR A 394 -6.73 -6.74 2.38
N LEU A 395 -6.83 -5.47 2.76
CA LEU A 395 -6.33 -4.84 3.98
C LEU A 395 -7.49 -4.67 4.98
N ARG A 396 -7.51 -5.33 6.14
CA ARG A 396 -6.60 -6.37 6.66
C ARG A 396 -7.41 -7.40 7.44
N MET A 397 -6.87 -8.62 7.60
CA MET A 397 -7.41 -9.60 8.53
C MET A 397 -7.29 -9.10 9.96
N ASN A 398 -8.44 -8.94 10.63
CA ASN A 398 -8.53 -8.62 12.04
C ASN A 398 -9.84 -9.19 12.61
N LYS A 399 -10.15 -8.86 13.87
CA LYS A 399 -11.38 -9.35 14.51
C LYS A 399 -12.65 -8.91 13.78
N LYS A 400 -12.73 -7.65 13.34
CA LYS A 400 -13.92 -7.07 12.70
C LYS A 400 -14.26 -7.76 11.38
N LEU A 401 -13.26 -8.23 10.62
CA LEU A 401 -13.48 -9.01 9.41
C LEU A 401 -14.32 -10.27 9.66
N PHE A 402 -14.15 -10.91 10.82
CA PHE A 402 -14.87 -12.12 11.18
C PHE A 402 -16.19 -11.87 11.93
N ASP A 403 -16.60 -10.60 12.10
CA ASP A 403 -17.93 -10.28 12.62
C ASP A 403 -19.00 -10.70 11.58
N GLY A 404 -20.15 -11.19 12.03
CA GLY A 404 -21.11 -11.93 11.18
C GLY A 404 -21.49 -11.25 9.86
N ASP A 405 -21.84 -9.96 9.90
CA ASP A 405 -22.23 -9.22 8.69
C ASP A 405 -21.03 -8.94 7.78
N ASN A 406 -19.91 -8.51 8.36
CA ASN A 406 -18.67 -8.23 7.62
C ASN A 406 -18.14 -9.49 6.94
N TRP A 407 -18.18 -10.63 7.63
CA TRP A 407 -17.75 -11.92 7.10
C TRP A 407 -18.64 -12.36 5.94
N ARG A 408 -19.97 -12.20 6.05
CA ARG A 408 -20.90 -12.51 4.95
C ARG A 408 -20.62 -11.64 3.71
N GLN A 409 -20.39 -10.35 3.90
CA GLN A 409 -20.04 -9.44 2.81
C GLN A 409 -18.69 -9.80 2.18
N PHE A 410 -17.69 -10.12 3.00
CA PHE A 410 -16.38 -10.53 2.54
C PHE A 410 -16.43 -11.83 1.73
N VAL A 411 -17.17 -12.85 2.17
CA VAL A 411 -17.35 -14.11 1.42
C VAL A 411 -18.02 -13.85 0.07
N SER A 412 -19.06 -13.00 0.04
CA SER A 412 -19.72 -12.59 -1.21
C SER A 412 -18.75 -11.89 -2.16
N PHE A 413 -17.92 -10.99 -1.62
CA PHE A 413 -16.87 -10.30 -2.35
C PHE A 413 -15.83 -11.27 -2.94
N VAL A 414 -15.32 -12.21 -2.14
CA VAL A 414 -14.35 -13.22 -2.61
C VAL A 414 -14.93 -14.05 -3.75
N LYS A 415 -16.21 -14.44 -3.66
CA LYS A 415 -16.91 -15.14 -4.73
C LYS A 415 -17.03 -14.28 -6.00
N ALA A 416 -17.43 -13.02 -5.87
CA ALA A 416 -17.54 -12.10 -7.00
C ALA A 416 -16.20 -11.86 -7.70
N MET A 417 -15.09 -11.81 -6.95
CA MET A 417 -13.74 -11.72 -7.51
C MET A 417 -13.35 -12.99 -8.28
N ALA A 418 -13.71 -14.17 -7.77
CA ALA A 418 -13.44 -15.45 -8.43
C ALA A 418 -14.25 -15.63 -9.72
N ASP A 419 -15.49 -15.14 -9.74
CA ASP A 419 -16.41 -15.22 -10.90
C ASP A 419 -16.11 -14.12 -11.97
N GLY A 420 -15.01 -13.38 -11.85
CA GLY A 420 -14.61 -12.35 -12.81
C GLY A 420 -15.50 -11.11 -12.82
N GLY A 421 -16.27 -10.89 -11.74
CA GLY A 421 -17.22 -9.78 -11.61
C GLY A 421 -18.57 -10.01 -12.30
N GLU A 422 -18.83 -11.20 -12.87
CA GLU A 422 -20.19 -11.56 -13.25
C GLU A 422 -20.98 -11.93 -11.99
N ARG A 423 -21.97 -11.10 -11.63
CA ARG A 423 -23.05 -11.60 -10.76
C ARG A 423 -23.69 -12.75 -11.52
N ALA A 424 -23.54 -13.98 -11.04
CA ALA A 424 -24.43 -15.06 -11.44
C ALA A 424 -25.86 -14.54 -11.24
N ALA A 425 -26.57 -14.28 -12.34
CA ALA A 425 -28.00 -14.08 -12.28
C ALA A 425 -28.56 -15.31 -11.56
N LEU A 426 -29.35 -15.09 -10.49
CA LEU A 426 -30.09 -16.17 -9.88
C LEU A 426 -30.82 -16.92 -11.02
N PRO A 427 -30.75 -18.25 -11.09
CA PRO A 427 -31.49 -19.01 -12.09
C PRO A 427 -32.95 -18.56 -12.07
N SER A 428 -33.63 -18.49 -13.21
CA SER A 428 -35.01 -17.97 -13.26
C SER A 428 -35.96 -18.71 -12.29
N CYS A 429 -35.66 -19.98 -11.97
CA CYS A 429 -36.40 -20.77 -10.98
C CYS A 429 -36.36 -20.21 -9.55
N ASP A 430 -35.36 -19.39 -9.20
CA ASP A 430 -35.24 -18.73 -7.90
C ASP A 430 -35.92 -17.34 -7.89
N THR A 431 -36.37 -16.85 -9.06
CA THR A 431 -37.13 -15.59 -9.22
C THR A 431 -38.61 -15.80 -9.48
N GLU A 432 -39.04 -17.03 -9.78
CA GLU A 432 -40.44 -17.38 -9.91
C GLU A 432 -41.01 -17.66 -8.51
N GLN A 433 -42.09 -16.94 -8.17
CA GLN A 433 -42.84 -17.22 -6.95
C GLN A 433 -43.28 -18.67 -6.93
N SER A 434 -42.97 -19.41 -5.86
CA SER A 434 -43.53 -20.73 -5.67
C SER A 434 -45.04 -20.63 -5.44
N ASP A 435 -45.86 -21.30 -6.25
CA ASP A 435 -47.31 -21.50 -6.05
C ASP A 435 -47.62 -22.47 -4.87
N LEU A 436 -46.80 -22.43 -3.82
CA LEU A 436 -47.04 -23.16 -2.58
C LEU A 436 -48.12 -22.43 -1.78
N TYR A 437 -49.36 -22.80 -2.07
CA TYR A 437 -50.53 -22.50 -1.24
C TYR A 437 -50.31 -23.06 0.18
N VAL A 438 -49.86 -22.21 1.11
CA VAL A 438 -49.82 -22.54 2.55
C VAL A 438 -51.20 -22.27 3.15
N GLY A 439 -52.16 -23.14 2.86
CA GLY A 439 -53.47 -23.10 3.49
C GLY A 439 -53.43 -23.74 4.87
N PHE A 440 -52.92 -23.06 5.89
CA PHE A 440 -53.14 -23.44 7.31
C PHE A 440 -52.81 -22.35 8.33
N LEU A 441 -53.16 -21.08 8.09
CA LEU A 441 -53.18 -20.05 9.15
C LEU A 441 -54.27 -19.02 8.89
N ASP A 442 -55.55 -19.40 8.92
CA ASP A 442 -56.64 -18.40 9.03
C ASP A 442 -58.01 -18.95 9.49
N ALA A 443 -58.02 -20.02 10.30
CA ALA A 443 -59.25 -20.51 10.94
C ALA A 443 -59.39 -20.08 12.42
N ALA A 444 -58.39 -19.39 12.99
CA ALA A 444 -58.41 -18.98 14.41
C ALA A 444 -58.65 -17.48 14.63
N ALA A 445 -58.72 -16.66 13.57
CA ALA A 445 -58.88 -15.20 13.68
C ALA A 445 -60.26 -14.66 13.29
N LYS A 446 -61.22 -15.54 12.94
CA LYS A 446 -62.58 -15.15 12.49
C LYS A 446 -63.73 -15.58 13.41
N GLU A 447 -63.45 -15.90 14.66
CA GLU A 447 -64.45 -15.94 15.73
C GLU A 447 -64.02 -15.03 16.88
N LYS A 448 -64.26 -13.73 16.69
CA LYS A 448 -64.63 -12.75 17.73
C LYS A 448 -64.38 -11.36 17.17
N ARG A 449 -65.38 -10.81 16.47
CA ARG A 449 -65.74 -9.39 16.53
C ARG A 449 -66.93 -9.12 15.64
N GLU A 450 -68.10 -9.10 16.25
CA GLU A 450 -69.15 -8.06 16.15
C GLU A 450 -70.45 -8.60 16.80
N PRO A 451 -71.44 -7.76 17.17
CA PRO A 451 -71.50 -6.29 17.12
C PRO A 451 -71.98 -5.66 18.45
N GLU A 452 -71.82 -4.34 18.62
CA GLU A 452 -72.85 -3.53 19.29
C GLU A 452 -72.96 -2.18 18.58
N ALA A 453 -74.21 -1.82 18.31
CA ALA A 453 -74.68 -0.79 17.40
C ALA A 453 -75.07 0.50 18.14
N GLU A 454 -75.24 1.56 17.35
CA GLU A 454 -76.21 2.66 17.50
C GLU A 454 -76.31 3.46 18.82
N ALA A 455 -75.91 4.74 18.74
CA ALA A 455 -76.62 5.94 19.23
C ALA A 455 -75.66 7.14 19.11
N ALA A 456 -76.01 8.36 18.73
CA ALA A 456 -77.24 8.99 18.29
C ALA A 456 -76.83 10.37 17.73
N ALA A 457 -77.57 10.88 16.74
CA ALA A 457 -77.61 12.30 16.45
C ALA A 457 -78.58 12.98 17.45
N ALA A 458 -78.12 13.98 18.20
CA ALA A 458 -78.99 15.01 18.80
C ALA A 458 -78.18 16.25 19.24
N ALA A 459 -78.47 17.37 18.58
CA ALA A 459 -78.64 18.73 19.10
C ALA A 459 -77.54 19.45 19.93
N VAL A 460 -77.29 20.68 19.44
CA VAL A 460 -76.61 21.87 20.01
C VAL A 460 -75.11 21.96 19.82
#